data_AF-A0A2V8F1V0-F1
#
_entry.id   AF-A0A2V8F1V0-F1
#
_cell.length_a   1.000
_cell.length_b   1.000
_cell.length_c   1.000
_cell.angle_alpha   90.00
_cell.angle_beta   90.00
_cell.angle_gamma   90.00
#
_symmetry.space_group_name_H-M   'P 1'
#
loop_
_entity.id
_entity.type
_entity.pdbx_description
1 polymer ?
#
loop_
_entity_poly.entity_id
_entity_poly.type
_entity_poly.pdbx_seq_one_letter_code
_entity_poly.pdbx_strand_id
1 'polypeptide(L)' 'KHAVRRVKKIGNAHVFDAAISRTAAHRRLIDELLSFFGGRGQPVMAHLIESGQLTLEDLDDAKRTLRRLARKDKPK' A
#
# COMPACT_ATOMS: atom_id res chain seq x y z
N LYS A 1 4.14 18.85 -2.65
CA LYS A 1 5.27 19.29 -3.52
C LYS A 1 6.29 18.14 -3.51
N HIS A 2 6.92 17.75 -4.63
CA HIS A 2 7.75 16.51 -4.86
C HIS A 2 7.09 15.29 -5.55
N ALA A 3 5.82 15.32 -5.93
CA ALA A 3 5.18 14.20 -6.66
C ALA A 3 5.58 14.15 -8.14
N VAL A 4 5.92 15.30 -8.72
CA VAL A 4 6.25 15.47 -10.14
C VAL A 4 7.53 16.28 -10.30
N ARG A 5 8.34 15.94 -11.29
CA ARG A 5 9.56 16.65 -11.67
C ARG A 5 9.34 17.28 -13.04
N ARG A 6 9.62 18.58 -13.17
CA ARG A 6 9.58 19.24 -14.48
C ARG A 6 10.71 18.68 -15.35
N VAL A 7 10.39 18.13 -16.51
CA VAL A 7 11.37 17.54 -17.43
C VAL A 7 11.79 18.48 -18.53
N LYS A 8 10.87 19.30 -19.06
CA LYS A 8 11.18 20.35 -20.04
C LYS A 8 10.03 21.33 -20.19
N LYS A 9 10.25 22.39 -20.99
CA LYS A 9 9.24 23.36 -21.42
C LYS A 9 9.17 23.33 -22.95
N ILE A 10 7.97 23.29 -23.53
CA ILE A 10 7.73 23.37 -24.98
C ILE A 10 6.81 24.57 -25.22
N GLY A 11 7.32 25.63 -25.85
CA GLY A 11 6.60 26.90 -25.96
C GLY A 11 6.23 27.43 -24.58
N ASN A 12 4.95 27.66 -24.30
CA ASN A 12 4.45 28.06 -22.97
C ASN A 12 4.05 26.87 -22.07
N ALA A 13 4.08 25.63 -22.58
CA ALA A 13 3.67 24.45 -21.82
C ALA A 13 4.82 23.88 -20.98
N HIS A 14 4.54 23.52 -19.74
CA HIS A 14 5.46 22.81 -18.85
C HIS A 14 5.18 21.30 -18.88
N VAL A 15 6.20 20.52 -19.20
CA VAL A 15 6.12 19.06 -19.21
C VAL A 15 6.70 18.53 -17.90
N PHE A 16 5.95 17.66 -17.22
CA PHE A 16 6.34 17.03 -15.97
C PHE A 16 6.31 15.51 -16.10
N ASP A 17 7.19 14.85 -15.38
CA ASP A 17 7.26 13.41 -15.25
C ASP A 17 7.07 13.00 -13.77
N ALA A 18 6.66 11.76 -13.53
CA ALA A 18 6.44 11.24 -12.18
C ALA A 18 7.77 11.17 -11.42
N ALA A 19 7.87 11.89 -10.30
CA ALA A 19 9.04 11.84 -9.43
C ALA A 19 8.98 10.69 -8.41
N ILE A 20 7.78 10.14 -8.20
CA ILE A 20 7.52 9.02 -7.31
C ILE A 20 6.81 7.90 -8.09
N SER A 21 7.17 6.65 -7.79
CA SER A 21 6.46 5.51 -8.36
C SER A 21 5.07 5.38 -7.74
N ARG A 22 4.11 4.88 -8.52
CA ARG A 22 2.73 4.61 -8.04
C ARG A 22 2.73 3.69 -6.81
N THR A 23 3.61 2.70 -6.80
CA THR A 23 3.76 1.76 -5.68
C THR A 23 4.25 2.44 -4.40
N ALA A 24 5.23 3.34 -4.52
CA ALA A 24 5.73 4.11 -3.37
C ALA A 24 4.65 5.05 -2.81
N ALA A 25 3.88 5.69 -3.69
CA ALA A 25 2.74 6.52 -3.29
C ALA A 25 1.65 5.70 -2.57
N HIS A 26 1.27 4.54 -3.13
CA HIS A 26 0.27 3.66 -2.50
C HIS A 26 0.70 3.17 -1.12
N ARG A 27 1.95 2.71 -0.97
CA ARG A 27 2.44 2.21 0.31
C ARG A 27 2.39 3.30 1.38
N ARG A 28 2.86 4.50 1.07
CA ARG A 28 2.81 5.64 1.98
C ARG A 28 1.38 5.99 2.39
N LEU A 29 0.42 5.97 1.46
CA LEU A 29 -0.99 6.23 1.78
C LEU A 29 -1.55 5.18 2.74
N ILE A 30 -1.21 3.90 2.55
CA ILE A 30 -1.62 2.83 3.46
C ILE A 30 -1.00 3.05 4.84
N ASP A 31 0.29 3.37 4.91
CA ASP A 31 0.99 3.63 6.18
C ASP A 31 0.36 4.83 6.94
N GLU A 32 0.02 5.92 6.22
CA GLU A 32 -0.67 7.09 6.79
C GLU A 32 -2.08 6.73 7.29
N LEU A 33 -2.86 5.96 6.53
CA LEU A 33 -4.17 5.47 6.95
C LEU A 33 -4.06 4.59 8.22
N LEU A 34 -3.11 3.67 8.25
CA LEU A 34 -2.90 2.82 9.44
C LEU A 34 -2.42 3.64 10.64
N SER A 35 -1.62 4.68 10.42
CA SER A 35 -1.18 5.59 11.49
C SER A 35 -2.37 6.28 12.18
N PHE A 36 -3.41 6.62 11.42
CA PHE A 36 -4.66 7.18 11.95
C PHE A 36 -5.38 6.21 12.90
N PHE A 37 -5.29 4.90 12.64
CA PHE A 37 -5.82 3.85 13.52
C PHE A 37 -4.82 3.41 14.61
N GLY A 38 -3.85 4.26 14.95
CA GLY A 38 -2.83 3.99 15.97
C GLY A 38 -1.74 3.01 15.52
N GLY A 39 -1.50 2.92 14.21
CA GLY A 39 -0.53 2.00 13.61
C GLY A 39 -0.97 0.54 13.62
N ARG A 40 -2.23 0.27 13.99
CA ARG A 40 -2.80 -1.07 14.09
C ARG A 40 -3.68 -1.35 12.89
N GLY A 41 -3.46 -2.49 12.22
CA GLY A 41 -4.32 -2.94 11.11
C GLY A 41 -5.66 -3.54 11.56
N GLN A 42 -5.77 -3.91 12.85
CA GLN A 42 -6.94 -4.60 13.39
C GLN A 42 -8.26 -3.82 13.20
N PRO A 43 -8.35 -2.49 13.41
CA PRO A 43 -9.60 -1.76 13.21
C PRO A 43 -10.08 -1.78 11.75
N VAL A 44 -9.15 -1.70 10.79
CA VAL A 44 -9.47 -1.78 9.36
C VAL A 44 -9.95 -3.19 9.01
N MET A 45 -9.26 -4.23 9.47
CA MET A 45 -9.69 -5.61 9.23
C MET A 45 -11.05 -5.90 9.86
N ALA A 46 -11.33 -5.42 11.08
CA ALA A 46 -12.62 -5.58 11.73
C ALA A 46 -13.74 -4.99 10.87
N HIS A 47 -13.56 -3.76 10.38
CA HIS A 47 -14.54 -3.11 9.51
C HIS A 47 -14.76 -3.87 8.18
N LEU A 48 -13.70 -4.44 7.58
CA LEU A 48 -13.83 -5.22 6.34
C LEU A 48 -14.58 -6.54 6.57
N ILE A 49 -14.40 -7.18 7.73
CA ILE A 49 -15.14 -8.38 8.11
C ILE A 49 -16.61 -8.04 8.33
N GLU A 50 -16.88 -7.00 9.11
CA GLU A 50 -18.24 -6.55 9.44
C GLU A 50 -19.03 -6.11 8.19
N SER A 51 -18.36 -5.48 7.23
CA SER A 51 -18.97 -5.06 5.95
C SER A 51 -19.04 -6.18 4.91
N GLY A 52 -18.51 -7.38 5.20
CA GLY A 52 -18.48 -8.52 4.27
C GLY A 52 -17.47 -8.37 3.13
N GLN A 53 -16.60 -7.36 3.17
CA GLN A 53 -15.53 -7.14 2.21
C GLN A 53 -14.27 -7.97 2.47
N LEU A 54 -14.21 -8.68 3.60
CA LEU A 54 -13.19 -9.68 3.91
C LEU A 54 -13.84 -11.00 4.31
N THR A 55 -13.66 -12.03 3.49
CA THR A 55 -14.29 -13.34 3.65
C THR A 55 -13.36 -14.38 4.30
N LEU A 56 -13.90 -15.54 4.67
CA LEU A 56 -13.10 -16.66 5.16
C LEU A 56 -12.08 -17.16 4.12
N GLU A 57 -12.44 -17.12 2.84
CA GLU A 57 -11.53 -17.50 1.75
C GLU A 57 -10.32 -16.55 1.69
N ASP A 58 -10.57 -15.24 1.76
CA ASP A 58 -9.51 -14.23 1.81
C ASP A 58 -8.58 -14.43 3.03
N LEU A 59 -9.15 -14.80 4.19
CA LEU A 59 -8.36 -15.08 5.39
C LEU A 59 -7.47 -16.32 5.24
N ASP A 60 -7.94 -17.35 4.56
CA ASP A 60 -7.14 -18.55 4.31
C ASP A 60 -6.00 -18.28 3.32
N ASP A 61 -6.23 -17.45 2.30
CA ASP A 61 -5.18 -16.98 1.40
C ASP A 61 -4.16 -16.08 2.09
N ALA A 62 -4.62 -15.20 2.99
CA ALA A 62 -3.74 -14.40 3.84
C ALA A 62 -2.86 -15.32 4.72
N LYS A 63 -3.44 -16.35 5.37
CA LYS A 63 -2.68 -17.34 6.16
C LYS A 63 -1.65 -18.09 5.30
N ARG A 64 -2.01 -18.51 4.09
CA ARG A 64 -1.08 -19.17 3.14
C ARG A 64 0.09 -18.24 2.80
N THR A 65 -0.20 -16.96 2.54
CA THR A 65 0.81 -15.95 2.26
C THR A 65 1.76 -15.75 3.43
N LEU A 66 1.24 -15.63 4.66
CA LEU A 66 2.06 -15.51 5.88
C LEU A 66 2.97 -16.73 6.07
N ARG A 67 2.45 -17.95 5.88
CA ARG A 67 3.25 -19.18 5.97
C ARG A 67 4.38 -19.21 4.94
N ARG A 68 4.13 -18.74 3.72
CA ARG A 68 5.14 -18.65 2.66
C ARG A 68 6.24 -17.65 2.99
N LEU A 69 5.88 -16.48 3.53
CA LEU A 69 6.85 -15.46 3.96
C LEU A 69 7.70 -15.96 5.13
N ALA A 70 7.08 -16.53 6.16
CA ALA A 70 7.79 -17.09 7.31
C ALA A 70 8.79 -18.20 6.94
N ARG A 71 8.50 -18.99 5.89
CA ARG A 71 9.42 -20.00 5.36
C ARG A 71 10.59 -19.39 4.58
N LYS A 72 10.38 -18.24 3.93
CA LYS A 72 11.41 -17.54 3.15
C LYS A 72 12.40 -16.79 4.05
N ASP A 73 11.95 -16.36 5.23
CA ASP A 73 12.76 -15.62 6.20
C ASP A 73 13.55 -16.53 7.18
N LYS A 74 13.38 -17.86 7.12
CA LYS A 74 14.30 -18.77 7.83
C LYS A 74 15.63 -18.83 7.06
N PRO A 75 16.74 -18.32 7.61
CA PRO A 75 18.05 -18.55 7.01
C PRO A 75 18.33 -20.06 7.03
N LYS A 76 18.94 -20.55 5.94
CA LYS A 76 19.54 -21.89 5.91
C LYS A 76 20.65 -21.99 6.94
#